data_AF-A0A177EBW8-F1
#
_entry.id   AF-A0A177EBW8-F1
#
_cell.length_a   1.000
_cell.length_b   1.000
_cell.length_c   1.000
_cell.angle_alpha   90.00
_cell.angle_beta   90.00
_cell.angle_gamma   90.00
#
_symmetry.space_group_name_H-M   'P 1'
#
loop_
_entity.id
_entity.type
_entity.pdbx_description
1 polymer ?
#
loop_
_entity_poly.entity_id
_entity_poly.type
_entity_poly.pdbx_seq_one_letter_code
_entity_poly.pdbx_strand_id
1 'polypeptide(L)'
;MEEVLKEKVKSIDSIIAKMKTHGEHSLVELLKEEIDKLKRLNEEYETQLSNKTVKNKETTATKTKYTLSDGSIYVINKGKNYKYLYDSNTSVITYEFSNGQIERTFPTGIKEIRRTDGKIIIKTSEKEYDVIN
;
A
#
# COMPACT_ATOMS: atom_id res chain seq x y z
N MET A 1 -14.70 -2.11 16.18
CA MET A 1 -15.73 -1.05 16.26
C MET A 1 -15.28 0.07 17.19
N GLU A 2 -14.82 -0.27 18.38
CA GLU A 2 -14.26 0.68 19.36
C GLU A 2 -13.01 1.44 18.87
N GLU A 3 -12.09 0.76 18.16
CA GLU A 3 -10.89 1.41 17.60
C GLU A 3 -11.21 2.41 16.50
N VAL A 4 -12.17 2.10 15.63
CA VAL A 4 -12.65 3.00 14.58
C VAL A 4 -13.27 4.26 15.21
N LEU A 5 -14.05 4.09 16.27
CA LEU A 5 -14.59 5.22 17.04
C LEU A 5 -13.48 6.06 17.67
N LYS A 6 -12.45 5.45 18.26
CA LYS A 6 -11.30 6.17 18.83
C LYS A 6 -10.52 6.97 17.78
N GLU A 7 -10.30 6.41 16.59
CA GLU A 7 -9.65 7.17 15.49
C GLU A 7 -10.49 8.35 15.03
N LYS A 8 -11.82 8.16 14.91
CA LYS A 8 -12.74 9.23 14.53
C LYS A 8 -12.78 10.34 15.59
N VAL A 9 -12.79 9.99 16.88
CA VAL A 9 -12.71 10.96 17.99
C VAL A 9 -11.37 11.72 17.96
N LYS A 10 -10.24 11.04 17.77
CA LYS A 10 -8.93 11.70 17.60
C LYS A 10 -8.91 12.67 16.43
N SER A 11 -9.57 12.33 15.33
CA SER A 11 -9.68 13.20 14.15
C SER A 11 -10.48 14.45 14.47
N ILE A 12 -11.58 14.32 15.21
CA ILE A 12 -12.41 15.44 15.68
C ILE A 12 -11.62 16.34 16.65
N ASP A 13 -10.91 15.75 17.61
CA ASP A 13 -10.11 16.50 18.58
C ASP A 13 -8.98 17.29 17.91
N SER A 14 -8.36 16.72 16.87
CA SER A 14 -7.34 17.41 16.05
C SER A 14 -7.92 18.60 15.29
N ILE A 15 -9.14 18.47 14.76
CA ILE A 15 -9.85 19.57 14.09
C ILE A 15 -10.18 20.68 15.10
N ILE A 16 -10.72 20.33 16.26
CA ILE A 16 -11.03 21.30 17.33
C ILE A 16 -9.76 22.01 17.83
N ALA A 17 -8.64 21.29 17.95
CA ALA A 17 -7.36 21.88 18.33
C ALA A 17 -6.87 22.91 17.30
N LYS A 18 -6.96 22.58 16.00
CA LYS A 18 -6.62 23.50 14.90
C LYS A 18 -7.51 24.75 14.87
N MET A 19 -8.81 24.59 15.17
CA MET A 19 -9.75 25.71 15.29
C MET A 19 -9.43 26.65 16.47
N LYS A 20 -8.90 26.12 17.58
CA LYS A 20 -8.54 26.91 18.76
C LYS A 20 -7.23 27.70 18.58
N THR A 21 -6.32 27.20 17.76
CA THR A 21 -5.01 27.83 17.51
C THR A 21 -5.03 28.92 16.43
N HIS A 22 -6.02 28.89 15.54
CA HIS A 22 -6.17 29.85 14.45
C HIS A 22 -7.43 30.71 14.69
N GLY A 23 -7.28 31.83 15.38
CA GLY A 23 -8.38 32.78 15.62
C GLY A 23 -9.10 33.17 14.32
N GLU A 24 -10.43 33.25 14.38
CA GLU A 24 -11.39 33.65 13.32
C GLU A 24 -11.21 33.07 11.90
N HIS A 25 -10.33 32.08 11.69
CA HIS A 25 -10.43 31.24 10.50
C HIS A 25 -11.68 30.36 10.66
N SER A 26 -12.75 30.79 9.98
CA SER A 26 -14.06 30.14 10.00
C SER A 26 -13.89 28.64 9.77
N LEU A 27 -14.59 27.80 10.54
CA LEU A 27 -14.69 26.35 10.32
C LEU A 27 -14.85 25.98 8.83
N VAL A 28 -15.50 26.86 8.08
CA VAL A 28 -15.67 26.78 6.62
C VAL A 28 -14.34 26.76 5.86
N GLU A 29 -13.35 27.55 6.24
CA GLU A 29 -12.02 27.58 5.59
C GLU A 29 -11.24 26.31 5.86
N LEU A 30 -11.21 25.82 7.10
CA LEU A 30 -10.58 24.54 7.45
C LEU A 30 -11.23 23.36 6.72
N LEU A 31 -12.55 23.35 6.60
CA LEU A 31 -13.27 22.33 5.85
C LEU A 31 -13.00 22.42 4.35
N LYS A 32 -12.87 23.63 3.79
CA LYS A 32 -12.47 23.83 2.38
C LYS A 32 -11.07 23.29 2.11
N GLU A 33 -10.11 23.57 2.99
CA GLU A 33 -8.74 23.05 2.86
C GLU A 33 -8.71 21.52 2.88
N GLU A 34 -9.45 20.89 3.79
CA GLU A 34 -9.51 19.42 3.86
C GLU A 34 -10.22 18.83 2.62
N ILE A 35 -11.29 19.46 2.14
CA ILE A 35 -11.95 19.06 0.89
C ILE A 35 -10.99 19.14 -0.30
N ASP A 36 -10.21 20.22 -0.41
CA ASP A 36 -9.26 20.39 -1.50
C ASP A 36 -8.10 19.39 -1.43
N LYS A 37 -7.64 19.06 -0.22
CA LYS A 37 -6.68 17.98 -0.01
C LYS A 37 -7.24 16.62 -0.43
N LEU A 38 -8.49 16.31 -0.07
CA LEU A 38 -9.15 15.08 -0.47
C LEU A 38 -9.33 14.99 -1.99
N LYS A 39 -9.66 16.09 -2.66
CA LYS A 39 -9.74 16.15 -4.13
C LYS A 39 -8.39 15.83 -4.78
N ARG A 40 -7.31 16.47 -4.32
CA ARG A 40 -5.95 16.20 -4.83
C ARG A 40 -5.56 14.73 -4.63
N LEU A 41 -5.85 14.17 -3.46
CA LEU A 41 -5.60 12.75 -3.18
C LEU A 41 -6.42 11.84 -4.12
N ASN A 42 -7.67 12.20 -4.41
CA ASN A 42 -8.50 11.43 -5.32
C ASN A 42 -7.98 11.50 -6.77
N GLU A 43 -7.59 12.68 -7.25
CA GLU A 43 -6.96 12.87 -8.56
C GLU A 43 -5.65 12.06 -8.68
N GLU A 44 -4.82 12.07 -7.65
CA GLU A 44 -3.59 11.28 -7.59
C GLU A 44 -3.90 9.78 -7.63
N TYR A 45 -4.91 9.32 -6.89
CA TYR A 45 -5.35 7.94 -6.88
C TYR A 45 -5.89 7.48 -8.25
N GLU A 46 -6.74 8.29 -8.90
CA GLU A 46 -7.24 8.03 -10.25
C GLU A 46 -6.10 7.95 -11.28
N THR A 47 -5.11 8.84 -11.15
CA THR A 47 -3.89 8.82 -11.96
C THR A 47 -3.09 7.52 -11.74
N GLN A 48 -2.86 7.12 -10.50
CA GLN A 48 -2.17 5.87 -10.20
C GLN A 48 -2.93 4.63 -10.72
N LEU A 49 -4.26 4.64 -10.62
CA LEU A 49 -5.10 3.54 -11.09
C LEU A 49 -5.05 3.40 -12.61
N SER A 50 -5.18 4.52 -13.33
CA SER A 50 -5.09 4.54 -14.80
C SER A 50 -3.70 4.08 -15.30
N ASN A 51 -2.65 4.34 -14.54
CA ASN A 51 -1.28 3.93 -14.86
C ASN A 51 -1.00 2.43 -14.66
N LYS A 52 -1.85 1.69 -13.92
CA LYS A 52 -1.70 0.25 -13.65
C LYS A 52 -2.78 -0.61 -14.32
N THR A 53 -3.03 -0.37 -15.60
CA THR A 53 -3.96 -1.18 -16.41
C THR A 53 -3.27 -2.39 -17.04
N VAL A 54 -4.01 -3.46 -17.32
CA VAL A 54 -3.45 -4.66 -17.97
C VAL A 54 -3.29 -4.41 -19.47
N LYS A 55 -2.05 -4.46 -19.96
CA LYS A 55 -1.72 -4.30 -21.38
C LYS A 55 -1.62 -5.64 -22.12
N ASN A 56 -1.08 -6.67 -21.45
CA ASN A 56 -0.94 -8.00 -22.03
C ASN A 56 -1.21 -9.09 -20.98
N LYS A 57 -1.69 -10.24 -21.43
CA LYS A 57 -1.93 -11.43 -20.62
C LYS A 57 -1.37 -12.67 -21.32
N GLU A 58 -0.43 -13.34 -20.65
CA GLU A 58 0.15 -14.61 -21.10
C GLU A 58 -0.26 -15.70 -20.11
N THR A 59 -0.87 -16.79 -20.60
CA THR A 59 -1.30 -17.91 -19.74
C THR A 59 -0.60 -19.19 -20.14
N THR A 60 -0.03 -19.88 -19.15
CA THR A 60 0.56 -21.22 -19.27
C THR A 60 -0.13 -22.17 -18.31
N ALA A 61 0.18 -23.46 -18.37
CA ALA A 61 -0.37 -24.46 -17.44
C ALA A 61 -0.11 -24.12 -15.96
N THR A 62 1.08 -23.58 -15.66
CA THR A 62 1.53 -23.36 -14.28
C THR A 62 1.42 -21.92 -13.79
N LYS A 63 1.32 -20.94 -14.69
CA LYS A 63 1.24 -19.52 -14.34
C LYS A 63 0.44 -18.68 -15.33
N THR A 64 -0.15 -17.61 -14.81
CA THR A 64 -0.70 -16.50 -15.60
C THR A 64 0.15 -15.26 -15.33
N LYS A 65 0.67 -14.61 -16.38
CA LYS A 65 1.45 -13.38 -16.31
C LYS A 65 0.66 -12.25 -16.96
N TYR A 66 0.60 -11.11 -16.27
CA TYR A 66 0.01 -9.87 -16.73
C TYR A 66 1.12 -8.82 -16.81
N THR A 67 1.23 -8.18 -17.97
CA THR A 67 2.11 -7.01 -18.14
C THR A 67 1.23 -5.77 -18.05
N LEU A 68 1.58 -4.86 -17.15
CA LEU A 68 0.84 -3.63 -16.91
C LEU A 68 1.32 -2.49 -17.82
N SER A 69 0.52 -1.43 -17.95
CA SER A 69 0.81 -0.25 -18.78
C SER A 69 2.10 0.47 -18.37
N ASP A 70 2.42 0.51 -17.08
CA ASP A 70 3.66 1.09 -16.53
C ASP A 70 4.89 0.17 -16.71
N GLY A 71 4.75 -1.00 -17.33
CA GLY A 71 5.81 -2.00 -17.47
C GLY A 71 5.96 -2.95 -16.28
N SER A 72 5.19 -2.76 -15.20
CA SER A 72 5.14 -3.68 -14.07
C SER A 72 4.61 -5.06 -14.52
N ILE A 73 4.97 -6.10 -13.76
CA ILE A 73 4.59 -7.49 -14.08
C ILE A 73 3.88 -8.10 -12.89
N TYR A 74 2.63 -8.53 -13.08
CA TYR A 74 1.87 -9.28 -12.10
C TYR A 74 1.73 -10.74 -12.52
N VAL A 75 2.07 -11.67 -11.64
CA VAL A 75 2.05 -13.10 -11.95
C VAL A 75 1.28 -13.88 -10.89
N ILE A 76 0.38 -14.74 -11.35
CA ILE A 76 -0.32 -15.74 -10.53
C ILE A 76 0.33 -17.09 -10.81
N ASN A 77 1.03 -17.65 -9.82
CA ASN A 77 1.63 -18.98 -9.92
C ASN A 77 0.68 -20.03 -9.36
N LYS A 78 0.03 -20.77 -10.26
CA LYS A 78 -0.94 -21.82 -9.92
C LYS A 78 -0.28 -23.06 -9.32
N GLY A 79 0.98 -23.34 -9.67
CA GLY A 79 1.70 -24.51 -9.20
C GLY A 79 2.28 -24.36 -7.78
N LYS A 80 2.62 -23.13 -7.38
CA LYS A 80 3.25 -22.84 -6.08
C LYS A 80 2.37 -22.05 -5.10
N ASN A 81 1.10 -21.81 -5.46
CA ASN A 81 0.11 -21.13 -4.61
C ASN A 81 0.58 -19.76 -4.05
N TYR A 82 1.21 -18.97 -4.90
CA TYR A 82 1.53 -17.57 -4.62
C TYR A 82 1.30 -16.70 -5.85
N LYS A 83 1.12 -15.40 -5.61
CA LYS A 83 1.14 -14.37 -6.64
C LYS A 83 2.24 -13.37 -6.34
N TYR A 84 2.74 -12.66 -7.34
CA TYR A 84 3.66 -11.56 -7.11
C TYR A 84 3.45 -10.41 -8.08
N LEU A 85 3.80 -9.21 -7.63
CA LEU A 85 3.89 -7.99 -8.42
C LEU A 85 5.34 -7.51 -8.42
N TYR A 86 5.96 -7.42 -9.59
CA TYR A 86 7.16 -6.65 -9.82
C TYR A 86 6.75 -5.24 -10.25
N ASP A 87 7.11 -4.23 -9.46
CA ASP A 87 6.87 -2.83 -9.79
C ASP A 87 8.06 -2.26 -10.58
N SER A 88 7.82 -1.83 -11.82
CA SER A 88 8.87 -1.35 -12.72
C SER A 88 9.55 -0.06 -12.25
N ASN A 89 8.82 0.81 -11.55
CA ASN A 89 9.32 2.11 -11.12
C ASN A 89 10.25 1.99 -9.92
N THR A 90 9.93 1.08 -9.00
CA THR A 90 10.68 0.90 -7.76
C THR A 90 11.60 -0.30 -7.77
N SER A 91 11.47 -1.19 -8.76
CA SER A 91 12.14 -2.50 -8.82
C SER A 91 11.87 -3.40 -7.60
N VAL A 92 10.79 -3.13 -6.86
CA VAL A 92 10.36 -3.94 -5.70
C VAL A 92 9.53 -5.12 -6.20
N ILE A 93 9.78 -6.32 -5.66
CA ILE A 93 8.94 -7.50 -5.88
C ILE A 93 8.12 -7.75 -4.63
N THR A 94 6.79 -7.76 -4.77
CA THR A 94 5.85 -8.08 -3.69
C THR A 94 5.20 -9.43 -3.95
N TYR A 95 5.47 -10.42 -3.10
CA TYR A 95 4.83 -11.74 -3.10
C TYR A 95 3.66 -11.75 -2.11
N GLU A 96 2.59 -12.44 -2.49
CA GLU A 96 1.49 -12.79 -1.60
C GLU A 96 1.27 -14.29 -1.66
N PHE A 97 1.38 -14.93 -0.50
CA PHE A 97 1.24 -16.36 -0.35
C PHE A 97 -0.18 -16.72 0.05
N SER A 98 -0.60 -17.96 -0.27
CA SER A 98 -1.94 -18.48 0.06
C SER A 98 -2.30 -18.44 1.56
N ASN A 99 -1.32 -18.40 2.45
CA ASN A 99 -1.52 -18.26 3.89
C ASN A 99 -1.71 -16.80 4.35
N GLY A 100 -1.80 -15.83 3.44
CA GLY A 100 -1.96 -14.41 3.74
C GLY A 100 -0.65 -13.67 4.07
N GLN A 101 0.50 -14.37 4.06
CA GLN A 101 1.80 -13.73 4.21
C GLN A 101 2.11 -12.86 2.99
N ILE A 102 2.67 -11.67 3.23
CA ILE A 102 3.18 -10.78 2.19
C ILE A 102 4.70 -10.64 2.37
N GLU A 103 5.46 -10.79 1.29
CA GLU A 103 6.91 -10.58 1.29
C GLU A 103 7.28 -9.53 0.23
N ARG A 104 7.96 -8.46 0.63
CA ARG A 104 8.51 -7.45 -0.28
C ARG A 104 10.01 -7.62 -0.34
N THR A 105 10.57 -7.76 -1.54
CA THR A 105 12.01 -7.77 -1.79
C THR A 105 12.39 -6.44 -2.44
N PHE A 106 13.28 -5.70 -1.79
CA PHE A 106 13.79 -4.43 -2.26
C PHE A 106 15.03 -4.62 -3.16
N PRO A 107 15.38 -3.64 -4.01
CA PRO A 107 16.52 -3.74 -4.91
C PRO A 107 17.86 -4.00 -4.22
N THR A 108 17.98 -3.58 -2.96
CA THR A 108 19.15 -3.81 -2.10
C THR A 108 19.26 -5.23 -1.57
N GLY A 109 18.28 -6.10 -1.85
CA GLY A 109 18.20 -7.46 -1.33
C GLY A 109 17.53 -7.58 0.04
N ILE A 110 17.22 -6.45 0.69
CA ILE A 110 16.44 -6.41 1.94
C ILE A 110 15.04 -6.99 1.68
N LYS A 111 14.51 -7.73 2.65
CA LYS A 111 13.16 -8.27 2.59
C LYS A 111 12.33 -7.83 3.78
N GLU A 112 11.09 -7.44 3.52
CA GLU A 112 10.07 -7.22 4.53
C GLU A 112 9.04 -8.35 4.43
N ILE A 113 8.85 -9.11 5.51
CA ILE A 113 7.88 -10.21 5.57
C ILE A 113 6.81 -9.83 6.59
N ARG A 114 5.59 -9.61 6.12
CA ARG A 114 4.41 -9.36 6.94
C ARG A 114 3.64 -10.67 7.13
N ARG A 115 3.50 -11.10 8.38
CA ARG A 115 2.72 -12.28 8.74
C ARG A 115 1.28 -11.88 9.01
N THR A 116 0.39 -12.87 9.02
CA THR A 116 -1.04 -12.69 9.28
C THR A 116 -1.34 -12.29 10.74
N ASP A 117 -0.41 -12.52 11.66
CA ASP A 117 -0.48 -12.07 13.06
C ASP A 117 -0.05 -10.61 13.24
N GLY A 118 0.21 -9.88 12.15
CA GLY A 118 0.63 -8.47 12.17
C GLY A 118 2.13 -8.28 12.34
N LYS A 119 2.90 -9.33 12.67
CA LYS A 119 4.35 -9.22 12.83
C LYS A 119 5.04 -8.89 11.51
N ILE A 120 6.01 -8.00 11.60
CA ILE A 120 6.85 -7.61 10.48
C ILE A 120 8.29 -8.07 10.75
N ILE A 121 8.84 -8.85 9.84
CA ILE A 121 10.23 -9.31 9.88
C ILE A 121 11.00 -8.60 8.78
N ILE A 122 12.04 -7.87 9.14
CA ILE A 122 12.98 -7.26 8.19
C ILE A 122 14.21 -8.14 8.11
N LYS A 123 14.44 -8.78 6.97
CA LYS A 123 15.67 -9.54 6.70
C LYS A 123 16.65 -8.70 5.90
N THR A 124 17.83 -8.48 6.44
CA THR A 124 18.94 -7.81 5.76
C THR A 124 19.89 -8.82 5.10
N SER A 125 19.92 -10.06 5.61
CA SER A 125 20.65 -11.18 5.02
C SER A 125 19.96 -12.53 5.33
N GLU A 126 20.54 -13.65 4.92
CA GLU A 126 20.01 -14.98 5.28
C GLU A 126 20.05 -15.26 6.79
N LYS A 127 20.99 -14.63 7.50
CA LYS A 127 21.26 -14.87 8.93
C LYS A 127 20.82 -13.73 9.84
N GLU A 128 20.56 -12.55 9.29
CA GLU A 128 20.22 -11.35 10.06
C GLU A 128 18.79 -10.91 9.78
N TYR A 129 18.02 -10.76 10.86
CA TYR A 129 16.66 -10.25 10.78
C TYR A 129 16.25 -9.49 12.05
N ASP A 130 15.44 -8.46 11.85
CA ASP A 130 14.77 -7.73 12.91
C ASP A 130 13.28 -8.08 12.93
N VAL A 131 12.67 -8.08 14.12
CA VAL A 131 11.23 -8.30 14.30
C VAL A 131 10.62 -7.06 14.91
N ILE A 132 9.64 -6.48 14.23
CA ILE A 132 8.88 -5.32 14.68
C ILE A 132 7.50 -5.83 15.11
N ASN A 133 7.11 -5.49 16.34
CA ASN A 133 5.79 -5.76 16.92
C ASN A 133 4.98 -4.47 17.01
#